data_AF-A0A926B5P3-F1
#
_entry.id   AF-A0A926B5P3-F1
#
_cell.length_a   1.000
_cell.length_b   1.000
_cell.length_c   1.000
_cell.angle_alpha   90.00
_cell.angle_beta   90.00
_cell.angle_gamma   90.00
#
_symmetry.space_group_name_H-M   'P 1'
#
loop_
_entity.id
_entity.type
_entity.pdbx_description
1 polymer ?
#
loop_
_entity_poly.entity_id
_entity_poly.type
_entity_poly.pdbx_seq_one_letter_code
_entity_poly.pdbx_strand_id
1 'polypeptide(L)'
;EEISFELEQIEKGGFEHFMLKEIFEQPTTFQDGFRGRLQIEEGTVRLGGLTSVIDKLRTAKRIIITACGTSWHAALVGEYLIEHLARIPVEVEYASEFRYRNPIIHPDDIVIAISQSGETADTLAAIREAQLKGATVLGMVNVVGSTIARETDAGVYLHAGPEIGVASTKAFTSQLCVLTQFALYLGRMRALSAEQGREIARELALIPEHIRTILRRADEVRRIAHEYSSVSNFLYLGRGFNFPAALEGALKLKEISYIHAEGYPAAEMKHGPIALIDDNMPVIFIAPKDEIYEKVLSNIQEVKARSGRVIAIADEEDEYISSIANHVIRIPRTLPMLTPILASIPLQLLAYYIAVERGCNVDMPRNLAKSVTVE
;
A
#
# COMPACT_ATOMS: atom_id res chain seq x y z
N GLU A 1 14.83 -23.52 17.17
CA GLU A 1 14.77 -22.08 16.83
C GLU A 1 14.13 -21.36 18.00
N GLU A 2 14.74 -20.30 18.52
CA GLU A 2 14.10 -19.43 19.52
C GLU A 2 13.13 -18.50 18.79
N ILE A 3 11.90 -18.40 19.29
CA ILE A 3 10.92 -17.45 18.81
C ILE A 3 11.44 -16.05 19.19
N SER A 4 11.86 -15.26 18.20
CA SER A 4 12.50 -13.95 18.43
C SER A 4 11.53 -12.81 18.76
N PHE A 5 10.30 -13.12 19.18
CA PHE A 5 9.30 -12.09 19.46
C PHE A 5 9.34 -11.73 20.94
N GLU A 6 9.59 -10.46 21.23
CA GLU A 6 9.42 -9.91 22.58
C GLU A 6 7.92 -9.78 22.86
N LEU A 7 7.49 -10.13 24.09
CA LEU A 7 6.07 -10.12 24.49
C LEU A 7 5.40 -8.76 24.24
N GLU A 8 6.16 -7.67 24.36
CA GLU A 8 5.70 -6.30 24.13
C GLU A 8 5.17 -6.06 22.71
N GLN A 9 5.66 -6.82 21.71
CA GLN A 9 5.23 -6.67 20.31
C GLN A 9 3.78 -7.13 20.08
N ILE A 10 3.29 -8.05 20.92
CA ILE A 10 1.95 -8.65 20.83
C ILE A 10 0.97 -8.06 21.86
N GLU A 11 1.39 -7.09 22.67
CA GLU A 11 0.53 -6.35 23.59
C GLU A 11 0.01 -5.05 22.96
N LYS A 12 -1.06 -4.47 23.50
CA LYS A 12 -1.62 -3.20 23.01
C LYS A 12 -0.79 -1.96 23.38
N GLY A 13 0.17 -2.07 24.30
CA GLY A 13 1.13 -1.01 24.60
C GLY A 13 0.52 0.35 24.96
N GLY A 14 -0.65 0.37 25.62
CA GLY A 14 -1.36 1.60 25.99
C GLY A 14 -2.34 2.15 24.95
N PHE A 15 -2.46 1.54 23.76
CA PHE A 15 -3.49 1.86 22.77
C PHE A 15 -4.80 1.10 23.05
N GLU A 16 -5.94 1.68 22.67
CA GLU A 16 -7.25 1.03 22.83
C GLU A 16 -7.41 -0.22 21.94
N HIS A 17 -6.83 -0.18 20.74
CA HIS A 17 -6.95 -1.20 19.69
C HIS A 17 -5.59 -1.56 19.11
N PHE A 18 -5.43 -2.82 18.69
CA PHE A 18 -4.23 -3.26 17.95
C PHE A 18 -4.07 -2.49 16.65
N MET A 19 -5.17 -2.28 15.91
CA MET A 19 -5.11 -1.50 14.67
C MET A 19 -4.54 -0.09 14.89
N LEU A 20 -4.93 0.60 15.97
CA LEU A 20 -4.40 1.92 16.28
C LEU A 20 -2.91 1.86 16.65
N LYS A 21 -2.51 0.92 17.51
CA LYS A 21 -1.11 0.67 17.83
C LYS A 21 -0.29 0.48 16.55
N GLU A 22 -0.74 -0.42 15.69
CA GLU A 22 -0.03 -0.79 14.47
C GLU A 22 0.07 0.37 13.48
N ILE A 23 -0.94 1.25 13.40
CA ILE A 23 -0.85 2.49 12.62
C ILE A 23 0.26 3.39 13.17
N PHE A 24 0.34 3.55 14.50
CA PHE A 24 1.33 4.41 15.16
C PHE A 24 2.75 3.80 15.21
N GLU A 25 2.88 2.49 15.03
CA GLU A 25 4.17 1.79 14.91
C GLU A 25 4.84 1.97 13.53
N GLN A 26 4.10 2.43 12.52
CA GLN A 26 4.57 2.52 11.14
C GLN A 26 5.89 3.29 10.93
N PRO A 27 6.22 4.38 11.66
CA PRO A 27 7.55 4.98 11.57
C PRO A 27 8.68 4.00 11.86
N THR A 28 8.51 3.17 12.88
CA THR A 28 9.53 2.19 13.30
C THR A 28 9.56 1.02 12.36
N THR A 29 8.41 0.43 12.04
CA THR A 29 8.34 -0.78 11.19
C THR A 29 8.69 -0.49 9.74
N PHE A 30 8.44 0.73 9.25
CA PHE A 30 8.93 1.17 7.94
C PHE A 30 10.45 1.29 7.93
N GLN A 31 11.05 1.86 8.99
CA GLN A 31 12.50 1.94 9.14
C GLN A 31 13.16 0.56 9.21
N ASP A 32 12.55 -0.38 9.92
CA ASP A 32 13.00 -1.77 9.99
C ASP A 32 12.99 -2.47 8.62
N GLY A 33 12.03 -2.12 7.76
CA GLY A 33 11.91 -2.66 6.41
C GLY A 33 13.11 -2.37 5.49
N PHE A 34 13.86 -1.28 5.74
CA PHE A 34 15.06 -0.93 4.97
C PHE A 34 16.37 -0.96 5.79
N ARG A 35 16.30 -1.21 7.10
CA ARG A 35 17.46 -1.26 7.99
C ARG A 35 18.46 -2.32 7.50
N GLY A 36 19.72 -1.91 7.34
CA GLY A 36 20.80 -2.77 6.84
C GLY A 36 20.71 -3.14 5.35
N ARG A 37 19.69 -2.64 4.62
CA ARG A 37 19.47 -2.91 3.19
C ARG A 37 19.74 -1.67 2.33
N LEU A 38 19.28 -0.50 2.77
CA LEU A 38 19.39 0.74 1.99
C LEU A 38 20.82 1.29 2.00
N GLN A 39 21.39 1.49 0.81
CA GLN A 39 22.73 2.01 0.59
C GLN A 39 22.63 3.41 -0.03
N ILE A 40 22.50 4.41 0.83
CA ILE A 40 22.17 5.78 0.42
C ILE A 40 23.26 6.40 -0.46
N GLU A 41 24.54 6.21 -0.14
CA GLU A 41 25.65 6.83 -0.88
C GLU A 41 25.87 6.17 -2.26
N GLU A 42 25.66 4.86 -2.34
CA GLU A 42 25.73 4.08 -3.58
C GLU A 42 24.46 4.23 -4.44
N GLY A 43 23.38 4.77 -3.86
CA GLY A 43 22.09 4.92 -4.52
C GLY A 43 21.48 3.58 -4.93
N THR A 44 21.55 2.59 -4.04
CA THR A 44 21.07 1.22 -4.31
C THR A 44 20.64 0.53 -3.01
N VAL A 45 20.33 -0.76 -3.07
CA VAL A 45 19.97 -1.60 -1.93
C VAL A 45 20.67 -2.94 -1.97
N ARG A 46 20.81 -3.58 -0.80
CA ARG A 46 21.27 -4.96 -0.64
C ARG A 46 20.13 -5.86 -0.19
N LEU A 47 19.58 -6.63 -1.13
CA LEU A 47 18.52 -7.62 -0.88
C LEU A 47 19.12 -9.03 -0.84
N GLY A 48 19.71 -9.41 0.30
CA GLY A 48 20.46 -10.65 0.46
C GLY A 48 19.70 -11.92 0.08
N GLY A 49 18.40 -11.97 0.35
CA GLY A 49 17.52 -13.10 -0.01
C GLY A 49 17.26 -13.27 -1.52
N LEU A 50 17.74 -12.35 -2.36
CA LEU A 50 17.64 -12.43 -3.83
C LEU A 50 18.97 -12.81 -4.50
N THR A 51 20.04 -13.02 -3.73
CA THR A 51 21.39 -13.26 -4.27
C THR A 51 21.45 -14.47 -5.20
N SER A 52 20.72 -15.54 -4.88
CA SER A 52 20.67 -16.79 -5.66
C SER A 52 20.01 -16.64 -7.04
N VAL A 53 19.23 -15.58 -7.25
CA VAL A 53 18.42 -15.37 -8.48
C VAL A 53 18.80 -14.09 -9.22
N ILE A 54 19.91 -13.45 -8.85
CA ILE A 54 20.33 -12.14 -9.38
C ILE A 54 20.47 -12.12 -10.91
N ASP A 55 21.00 -13.17 -11.52
CA ASP A 55 21.20 -13.24 -12.98
C ASP A 55 19.87 -13.35 -13.73
N LYS A 56 18.88 -14.03 -13.12
CA LYS A 56 17.51 -14.10 -13.64
C LYS A 56 16.82 -12.74 -13.54
N LEU A 57 16.98 -12.02 -12.43
CA LEU A 57 16.44 -10.67 -12.24
C LEU A 57 17.02 -9.67 -13.28
N ARG A 58 18.33 -9.75 -13.53
CA ARG A 58 19.01 -8.89 -14.51
C ARG A 58 18.44 -9.07 -15.92
N THR A 59 18.07 -10.30 -16.29
CA THR A 59 17.59 -10.65 -17.64
C THR A 59 16.07 -10.76 -17.76
N ALA A 60 15.34 -10.56 -16.65
CA ALA A 60 13.88 -10.65 -16.60
C ALA A 60 13.22 -9.79 -17.69
N LYS A 61 12.31 -10.41 -18.44
CA LYS A 61 11.56 -9.72 -19.50
C LYS A 61 10.15 -9.32 -19.07
N ARG A 62 9.63 -9.99 -18.05
CA ARG A 62 8.31 -9.77 -17.50
C ARG A 62 8.30 -10.18 -16.03
N ILE A 63 7.54 -9.43 -15.23
CA ILE A 63 7.26 -9.75 -13.84
C ILE A 63 5.76 -9.89 -13.68
N ILE A 64 5.32 -10.93 -12.99
CA ILE A 64 3.92 -11.11 -12.59
C ILE A 64 3.86 -11.01 -11.07
N ILE A 65 3.04 -10.13 -10.51
CA ILE A 65 2.84 -10.01 -9.07
C ILE A 65 1.47 -10.57 -8.73
N THR A 66 1.42 -11.50 -7.79
CA THR A 66 0.17 -12.12 -7.34
C THR A 66 -0.02 -12.00 -5.83
N ALA A 67 -1.23 -11.62 -5.44
CA ALA A 67 -1.60 -11.37 -4.05
C ALA A 67 -3.13 -11.30 -3.87
N CYS A 68 -3.59 -11.12 -2.64
CA CYS A 68 -5.00 -10.90 -2.30
C CYS A 68 -5.19 -9.64 -1.43
N GLY A 69 -6.35 -9.00 -1.55
CA GLY A 69 -6.77 -7.87 -0.70
C GLY A 69 -5.75 -6.72 -0.66
N THR A 70 -5.45 -6.19 0.53
CA THR A 70 -4.45 -5.12 0.73
C THR A 70 -3.08 -5.43 0.11
N SER A 71 -2.64 -6.70 0.08
CA SER A 71 -1.36 -7.06 -0.56
C SER A 71 -1.41 -6.92 -2.09
N TRP A 72 -2.60 -7.09 -2.69
CA TRP A 72 -2.83 -6.82 -4.12
C TRP A 72 -2.82 -5.33 -4.42
N HIS A 73 -3.34 -4.47 -3.53
CA HIS A 73 -3.17 -3.02 -3.67
C HIS A 73 -1.69 -2.59 -3.62
N ALA A 74 -0.89 -3.23 -2.76
CA ALA A 74 0.55 -2.98 -2.73
C ALA A 74 1.22 -3.42 -4.05
N ALA A 75 0.80 -4.57 -4.60
CA ALA A 75 1.26 -5.06 -5.89
C ALA A 75 1.01 -4.06 -7.04
N LEU A 76 -0.15 -3.41 -7.08
CA LEU A 76 -0.44 -2.36 -8.05
C LEU A 76 0.51 -1.16 -7.94
N VAL A 77 0.85 -0.72 -6.72
CA VAL A 77 1.89 0.31 -6.56
C VAL A 77 3.25 -0.22 -7.06
N GLY A 78 3.55 -1.48 -6.76
CA GLY A 78 4.74 -2.19 -7.22
C GLY A 78 4.89 -2.21 -8.74
N GLU A 79 3.80 -2.44 -9.47
CA GLU A 79 3.75 -2.35 -10.94
C GLU A 79 4.22 -0.99 -11.42
N TYR A 80 3.60 0.11 -10.97
CA TYR A 80 4.04 1.46 -11.34
C TYR A 80 5.52 1.70 -10.98
N LEU A 81 5.98 1.26 -9.81
CA LEU A 81 7.37 1.44 -9.37
C LEU A 81 8.38 0.72 -10.27
N ILE A 82 8.13 -0.56 -10.54
CA ILE A 82 9.03 -1.40 -11.34
C ILE A 82 9.03 -0.94 -12.80
N GLU A 83 7.86 -0.68 -13.38
CA GLU A 83 7.78 -0.19 -14.76
C GLU A 83 8.45 1.17 -14.93
N HIS A 84 8.28 2.06 -13.94
CA HIS A 84 8.90 3.38 -13.96
C HIS A 84 10.42 3.30 -13.84
N LEU A 85 10.96 2.53 -12.88
CA LEU A 85 12.39 2.52 -12.56
C LEU A 85 13.21 1.51 -13.36
N ALA A 86 12.64 0.34 -13.67
CA ALA A 86 13.35 -0.77 -14.29
C ALA A 86 12.95 -1.02 -15.76
N ARG A 87 11.84 -0.42 -16.22
CA ARG A 87 11.31 -0.59 -17.60
C ARG A 87 11.03 -2.06 -17.94
N ILE A 88 10.58 -2.83 -16.97
CA ILE A 88 10.16 -4.23 -17.15
C ILE A 88 8.63 -4.26 -17.10
N PRO A 89 7.93 -4.81 -18.10
CA PRO A 89 6.49 -5.03 -18.04
C PRO A 89 6.09 -5.80 -16.78
N VAL A 90 5.07 -5.28 -16.09
CA VAL A 90 4.49 -5.95 -14.91
C VAL A 90 3.04 -6.28 -15.18
N GLU A 91 2.59 -7.45 -14.70
CA GLU A 91 1.18 -7.82 -14.61
C GLU A 91 0.82 -8.05 -13.15
N VAL A 92 -0.30 -7.51 -12.68
CA VAL A 92 -0.78 -7.69 -11.29
C VAL A 92 -2.07 -8.49 -11.29
N GLU A 93 -2.08 -9.60 -10.57
CA GLU A 93 -3.13 -10.61 -10.66
C GLU A 93 -3.68 -10.97 -9.28
N TYR A 94 -5.00 -10.99 -9.15
CA TYR A 94 -5.63 -11.59 -7.97
C TYR A 94 -5.26 -13.07 -7.93
N ALA A 95 -4.71 -13.55 -6.81
CA ALA A 95 -4.24 -14.93 -6.74
C ALA A 95 -5.35 -15.96 -6.96
N SER A 96 -6.57 -15.62 -6.51
CA SER A 96 -7.77 -16.43 -6.73
C SER A 96 -8.07 -16.60 -8.22
N GLU A 97 -8.02 -15.53 -9.02
CA GLU A 97 -8.28 -15.60 -10.46
C GLU A 97 -7.11 -16.23 -11.23
N PHE A 98 -5.88 -15.93 -10.80
CA PHE A 98 -4.66 -16.38 -11.46
C PHE A 98 -4.59 -17.90 -11.59
N ARG A 99 -4.94 -18.63 -10.52
CA ARG A 99 -4.90 -20.11 -10.51
C ARG A 99 -6.00 -20.76 -11.35
N TYR A 100 -7.14 -20.10 -11.57
CA TYR A 100 -8.30 -20.71 -12.25
C TYR A 100 -8.39 -20.41 -13.75
N ARG A 101 -7.55 -19.51 -14.28
CA ARG A 101 -7.61 -19.10 -15.69
C ARG A 101 -6.58 -19.75 -16.62
N ASN A 102 -5.86 -20.77 -16.17
CA ASN A 102 -4.71 -21.37 -16.87
C ASN A 102 -3.70 -20.30 -17.37
N PRO A 103 -2.98 -19.65 -16.45
CA PRO A 103 -2.20 -18.44 -16.76
C PRO A 103 -1.07 -18.75 -17.74
N ILE A 104 -0.75 -17.76 -18.59
CA ILE A 104 0.38 -17.82 -19.52
C ILE A 104 1.65 -17.48 -18.75
N ILE A 105 2.43 -18.51 -18.43
CA ILE A 105 3.70 -18.40 -17.69
C ILE A 105 4.79 -19.04 -18.52
N HIS A 106 5.92 -18.36 -18.64
CA HIS A 106 7.12 -18.79 -19.32
C HIS A 106 8.27 -19.00 -18.32
N PRO A 107 9.25 -19.88 -18.62
CA PRO A 107 10.38 -20.12 -17.73
C PRO A 107 11.28 -18.90 -17.45
N ASP A 108 11.23 -17.86 -18.29
CA ASP A 108 11.95 -16.61 -18.12
C ASP A 108 11.15 -15.51 -17.38
N ASP A 109 9.92 -15.82 -16.96
CA ASP A 109 9.14 -14.94 -16.09
C ASP A 109 9.64 -15.00 -14.64
N ILE A 110 9.49 -13.86 -13.97
CA ILE A 110 9.60 -13.77 -12.51
C ILE A 110 8.18 -13.60 -11.95
N VAL A 111 7.79 -14.47 -11.03
CA VAL A 111 6.53 -14.36 -10.30
C VAL A 111 6.81 -13.92 -8.87
N ILE A 112 6.14 -12.88 -8.40
CA ILE A 112 6.29 -12.33 -7.04
C ILE A 112 5.01 -12.57 -6.28
N ALA A 113 5.08 -13.28 -5.17
CA ALA A 113 3.97 -13.48 -4.25
C ALA A 113 4.09 -12.49 -3.09
N ILE A 114 3.05 -11.68 -2.86
CA ILE A 114 3.01 -10.76 -1.71
C ILE A 114 1.97 -11.28 -0.71
N SER A 115 2.43 -11.61 0.50
CA SER A 115 1.54 -12.09 1.57
C SER A 115 2.09 -11.73 2.94
N GLN A 116 1.31 -11.00 3.74
CA GLN A 116 1.68 -10.70 5.12
C GLN A 116 1.90 -12.00 5.92
N SER A 117 0.95 -12.92 5.88
CA SER A 117 1.00 -14.17 6.66
C SER A 117 1.96 -15.19 6.07
N GLY A 118 2.18 -15.16 4.75
CA GLY A 118 2.87 -16.23 4.04
C GLY A 118 2.08 -17.55 3.97
N GLU A 119 0.79 -17.52 4.31
CA GLU A 119 -0.09 -18.71 4.41
C GLU A 119 -1.42 -18.54 3.63
N THR A 120 -1.60 -17.45 2.88
CA THR A 120 -2.83 -17.22 2.11
C THR A 120 -3.02 -18.31 1.06
N ALA A 121 -4.12 -19.08 1.15
CA ALA A 121 -4.31 -20.30 0.37
C ALA A 121 -4.23 -20.09 -1.15
N ASP A 122 -4.93 -19.07 -1.66
CA ASP A 122 -4.90 -18.76 -3.09
C ASP A 122 -3.54 -18.29 -3.57
N THR A 123 -2.82 -17.49 -2.77
CA THR A 123 -1.46 -17.05 -3.10
C THR A 123 -0.49 -18.23 -3.11
N LEU A 124 -0.63 -19.15 -2.17
CA LEU A 124 0.14 -20.40 -2.13
C LEU A 124 -0.15 -21.28 -3.36
N ALA A 125 -1.41 -21.41 -3.76
CA ALA A 125 -1.78 -22.15 -4.96
C ALA A 125 -1.22 -21.49 -6.25
N ALA A 126 -1.29 -20.15 -6.33
CA ALA A 126 -0.75 -19.39 -7.46
C ALA A 126 0.76 -19.58 -7.64
N ILE A 127 1.54 -19.58 -6.55
CA ILE A 127 2.99 -19.82 -6.66
C ILE A 127 3.33 -21.24 -7.09
N ARG A 128 2.60 -22.24 -6.61
CA ARG A 128 2.80 -23.63 -7.02
C ARG A 128 2.53 -23.80 -8.51
N GLU A 129 1.47 -23.18 -9.03
CA GLU A 129 1.17 -23.17 -10.46
C GLU A 129 2.29 -22.50 -11.27
N ALA A 130 2.83 -21.38 -10.80
CA ALA A 130 3.96 -20.71 -11.43
C ALA A 130 5.22 -21.59 -11.49
N GLN A 131 5.52 -22.30 -10.39
CA GLN A 131 6.65 -23.22 -10.31
C GLN A 131 6.48 -24.43 -11.24
N LEU A 132 5.27 -25.00 -11.31
CA LEU A 132 4.96 -26.09 -12.24
C LEU A 132 5.20 -25.69 -13.70
N LYS A 133 5.00 -24.42 -14.03
CA LYS A 133 5.29 -23.85 -15.37
C LYS A 133 6.74 -23.36 -15.54
N GLY A 134 7.57 -23.51 -14.53
CA GLY A 134 9.02 -23.27 -14.59
C GLY A 134 9.45 -21.82 -14.37
N ALA A 135 8.54 -20.92 -13.96
CA ALA A 135 8.92 -19.56 -13.61
C ALA A 135 9.75 -19.51 -12.32
N THR A 136 10.51 -18.43 -12.15
CA THR A 136 11.20 -18.17 -10.89
C THR A 136 10.28 -17.43 -9.95
N VAL A 137 10.08 -17.96 -8.75
CA VAL A 137 9.10 -17.44 -7.79
C VAL A 137 9.80 -16.78 -6.61
N LEU A 138 9.40 -15.55 -6.31
CA LEU A 138 9.88 -14.74 -5.20
C LEU A 138 8.79 -14.52 -4.15
N GLY A 139 9.14 -14.65 -2.87
CA GLY A 139 8.24 -14.32 -1.76
C GLY A 139 8.55 -12.96 -1.13
N MET A 140 7.55 -12.08 -1.03
CA MET A 140 7.59 -10.88 -0.18
C MET A 140 6.65 -11.08 1.00
N VAL A 141 7.21 -11.51 2.13
CA VAL A 141 6.43 -12.02 3.26
C VAL A 141 6.87 -11.45 4.60
N ASN A 142 5.98 -11.38 5.58
CA ASN A 142 6.34 -10.88 6.91
C ASN A 142 6.78 -11.99 7.87
N VAL A 143 6.11 -13.15 7.81
CA VAL A 143 6.32 -14.26 8.75
C VAL A 143 7.47 -15.14 8.31
N VAL A 144 8.53 -15.18 9.13
CA VAL A 144 9.70 -16.04 8.93
C VAL A 144 9.28 -17.50 9.01
N GLY A 145 9.75 -18.30 8.05
CA GLY A 145 9.47 -19.74 8.02
C GLY A 145 8.04 -20.11 7.59
N SER A 146 7.22 -19.16 7.16
CA SER A 146 5.91 -19.42 6.55
C SER A 146 6.01 -20.29 5.29
N THR A 147 4.91 -20.92 4.90
CA THR A 147 4.86 -21.85 3.77
C THR A 147 5.31 -21.18 2.47
N ILE A 148 4.81 -19.98 2.16
CA ILE A 148 5.27 -19.21 0.99
C ILE A 148 6.78 -18.94 1.10
N ALA A 149 7.30 -18.53 2.26
CA ALA A 149 8.74 -18.28 2.44
C ALA A 149 9.61 -19.51 2.15
N ARG A 150 9.11 -20.71 2.48
CA ARG A 150 9.83 -21.97 2.28
C ARG A 150 9.72 -22.50 0.85
N GLU A 151 8.60 -22.28 0.18
CA GLU A 151 8.34 -22.83 -1.15
C GLU A 151 8.91 -21.95 -2.28
N THR A 152 9.07 -20.64 -2.06
CA THR A 152 9.65 -19.73 -3.08
C THR A 152 11.15 -19.93 -3.29
N ASP A 153 11.67 -19.63 -4.49
CA ASP A 153 13.09 -19.79 -4.83
C ASP A 153 14.01 -18.78 -4.10
N ALA A 154 13.46 -17.61 -3.79
CA ALA A 154 14.13 -16.48 -3.16
C ALA A 154 13.07 -15.53 -2.58
N GLY A 155 13.48 -14.53 -1.79
CA GLY A 155 12.50 -13.62 -1.21
C GLY A 155 13.07 -12.49 -0.37
N VAL A 156 12.16 -11.64 0.10
CA VAL A 156 12.47 -10.50 0.97
C VAL A 156 11.46 -10.47 2.13
N TYR A 157 11.98 -10.48 3.35
CA TYR A 157 11.14 -10.31 4.54
C TYR A 157 10.77 -8.84 4.74
N LEU A 158 9.50 -8.57 5.08
CA LEU A 158 9.01 -7.21 5.30
C LEU A 158 9.54 -6.56 6.59
N HIS A 159 9.80 -7.37 7.63
CA HIS A 159 10.19 -6.91 8.97
C HIS A 159 9.20 -5.92 9.60
N ALA A 160 7.90 -6.12 9.38
CA ALA A 160 6.86 -5.29 9.99
C ALA A 160 6.53 -5.67 11.46
N GLY A 161 7.16 -6.75 11.97
CA GLY A 161 6.78 -7.38 13.24
C GLY A 161 5.40 -8.06 13.17
N PRO A 162 4.93 -8.69 14.24
CA PRO A 162 3.58 -9.29 14.29
C PRO A 162 2.50 -8.24 14.03
N GLU A 163 1.51 -8.58 13.21
CA GLU A 163 0.32 -7.75 12.96
C GLU A 163 -0.91 -8.54 13.40
N ILE A 164 -1.59 -8.04 14.41
CA ILE A 164 -2.67 -8.69 15.16
C ILE A 164 -4.03 -8.19 14.68
N GLY A 165 -4.19 -6.89 14.43
CA GLY A 165 -5.47 -6.32 13.97
C GLY A 165 -5.87 -6.92 12.62
N VAL A 166 -7.14 -7.31 12.42
CA VAL A 166 -7.58 -8.00 11.19
C VAL A 166 -7.27 -7.20 9.93
N ALA A 167 -7.61 -5.91 9.91
CA ALA A 167 -7.28 -5.03 8.79
C ALA A 167 -5.77 -4.72 8.74
N SER A 168 -5.12 -5.07 7.64
CA SER A 168 -3.69 -4.78 7.41
C SER A 168 -3.41 -3.27 7.43
N THR A 169 -2.35 -2.86 8.12
CA THR A 169 -1.90 -1.45 8.23
C THR A 169 -0.40 -1.36 7.96
N LYS A 170 0.44 -1.62 8.97
CA LYS A 170 1.91 -1.60 8.87
C LYS A 170 2.46 -2.61 7.86
N ALA A 171 1.78 -3.73 7.65
CA ALA A 171 2.19 -4.66 6.61
C ALA A 171 2.07 -4.04 5.21
N PHE A 172 1.06 -3.21 4.94
CA PHE A 172 0.93 -2.51 3.65
C PHE A 172 2.08 -1.53 3.41
N THR A 173 2.39 -0.67 4.37
CA THR A 173 3.48 0.30 4.21
C THR A 173 4.85 -0.37 4.17
N SER A 174 5.07 -1.47 4.91
CA SER A 174 6.28 -2.28 4.78
C SER A 174 6.37 -3.01 3.42
N GLN A 175 5.25 -3.44 2.83
CA GLN A 175 5.23 -3.97 1.44
C GLN A 175 5.65 -2.89 0.46
N LEU A 176 5.12 -1.68 0.56
CA LEU A 176 5.53 -0.55 -0.28
C LEU A 176 7.01 -0.20 -0.10
N CYS A 177 7.53 -0.26 1.12
CA CYS A 177 8.95 -0.09 1.40
C CYS A 177 9.81 -1.12 0.65
N VAL A 178 9.45 -2.40 0.74
CA VAL A 178 10.19 -3.49 0.08
C VAL A 178 10.05 -3.44 -1.43
N LEU A 179 8.87 -3.11 -1.96
CA LEU A 179 8.64 -2.94 -3.40
C LEU A 179 9.45 -1.77 -3.97
N THR A 180 9.52 -0.64 -3.27
CA THR A 180 10.38 0.48 -3.66
C THR A 180 11.86 0.08 -3.67
N GLN A 181 12.33 -0.65 -2.64
CA GLN A 181 13.70 -1.16 -2.61
C GLN A 181 13.95 -2.14 -3.77
N PHE A 182 13.01 -3.03 -4.06
CA PHE A 182 13.11 -3.99 -5.17
C PHE A 182 13.12 -3.29 -6.54
N ALA A 183 12.26 -2.29 -6.76
CA ALA A 183 12.24 -1.50 -7.98
C ALA A 183 13.54 -0.68 -8.16
N LEU A 184 14.06 -0.08 -7.09
CA LEU A 184 15.36 0.59 -7.08
C LEU A 184 16.49 -0.39 -7.42
N TYR A 185 16.48 -1.59 -6.82
CA TYR A 185 17.46 -2.64 -7.10
C TYR A 185 17.48 -3.02 -8.58
N LEU A 186 16.32 -3.30 -9.18
CA LEU A 186 16.19 -3.62 -10.60
C LEU A 186 16.58 -2.44 -11.50
N GLY A 187 16.15 -1.22 -11.16
CA GLY A 187 16.48 -0.01 -11.89
C GLY A 187 17.99 0.21 -11.98
N ARG A 188 18.71 0.02 -10.86
CA ARG A 188 20.18 0.18 -10.80
C ARG A 188 20.95 -0.90 -11.56
N MET A 189 20.36 -2.07 -11.78
CA MET A 189 20.93 -3.09 -12.70
C MET A 189 20.74 -2.74 -14.17
N ARG A 190 19.94 -1.72 -14.47
CA ARG A 190 19.53 -1.35 -15.82
C ARG A 190 19.90 0.11 -16.12
N ALA A 191 18.91 0.97 -16.28
CA ALA A 191 19.09 2.32 -16.82
C ALA A 191 19.12 3.41 -15.74
N LEU A 192 18.77 3.11 -14.48
CA LEU A 192 18.69 4.12 -13.44
C LEU A 192 20.09 4.58 -13.04
N SER A 193 20.36 5.88 -13.07
CA SER A 193 21.68 6.42 -12.71
C SER A 193 21.95 6.32 -11.20
N ALA A 194 23.22 6.43 -10.80
CA ALA A 194 23.57 6.46 -9.39
C ALA A 194 23.00 7.70 -8.68
N GLU A 195 22.91 8.83 -9.37
CA GLU A 195 22.35 10.07 -8.83
C GLU A 195 20.85 9.94 -8.54
N GLN A 196 20.08 9.45 -9.51
CA GLN A 196 18.66 9.16 -9.32
C GLN A 196 18.47 8.13 -8.19
N GLY A 197 19.29 7.07 -8.16
CA GLY A 197 19.25 6.08 -7.09
C GLY A 197 19.50 6.67 -5.70
N ARG A 198 20.45 7.62 -5.57
CA ARG A 198 20.73 8.33 -4.31
C ARG A 198 19.57 9.22 -3.88
N GLU A 199 18.95 9.94 -4.81
CA GLU A 199 17.77 10.76 -4.53
C GLU A 199 16.64 9.91 -3.95
N ILE A 200 16.32 8.80 -4.62
CA ILE A 200 15.28 7.85 -4.17
C ILE A 200 15.62 7.29 -2.80
N ALA A 201 16.87 6.89 -2.57
CA ALA A 201 17.31 6.33 -1.30
C ALA A 201 17.24 7.35 -0.15
N ARG A 202 17.60 8.62 -0.40
CA ARG A 202 17.48 9.69 0.60
C ARG A 202 16.02 9.96 0.95
N GLU A 203 15.16 10.08 -0.05
CA GLU A 203 13.73 10.34 0.14
C GLU A 203 13.05 9.18 0.88
N LEU A 204 13.38 7.93 0.53
CA LEU A 204 12.89 6.75 1.24
C LEU A 204 13.32 6.74 2.71
N ALA A 205 14.53 7.22 3.03
CA ALA A 205 15.04 7.30 4.40
C ALA A 205 14.34 8.39 5.25
N LEU A 206 13.72 9.40 4.62
CA LEU A 206 12.96 10.46 5.30
C LEU A 206 11.52 10.04 5.66
N ILE A 207 10.97 9.05 4.96
CA ILE A 207 9.59 8.57 5.14
C ILE A 207 9.21 8.31 6.61
N PRO A 208 10.02 7.65 7.46
CA PRO A 208 9.68 7.48 8.87
C PRO A 208 9.36 8.78 9.60
N GLU A 209 10.12 9.86 9.39
CA GLU A 209 9.82 11.15 10.02
C GLU A 209 8.58 11.79 9.40
N HIS A 210 8.37 11.64 8.09
CA HIS A 210 7.17 12.15 7.43
C HIS A 210 5.91 11.47 8.00
N ILE A 211 5.95 10.15 8.23
CA ILE A 211 4.88 9.42 8.90
C ILE A 211 4.66 9.97 10.31
N ARG A 212 5.71 10.23 11.10
CA ARG A 212 5.57 10.84 12.45
C ARG A 212 4.87 12.20 12.39
N THR A 213 5.23 13.04 11.42
CA THR A 213 4.59 14.34 11.22
C THR A 213 3.09 14.21 10.93
N ILE A 214 2.69 13.23 10.13
CA ILE A 214 1.28 12.94 9.87
C ILE A 214 0.57 12.44 11.15
N LEU A 215 1.19 11.50 11.89
CA LEU A 215 0.61 10.93 13.11
C LEU A 215 0.43 11.98 14.21
N ARG A 216 1.29 13.00 14.31
CA ARG A 216 1.12 14.14 15.23
C ARG A 216 -0.16 14.93 14.96
N ARG A 217 -0.76 14.79 13.77
CA ARG A 217 -2.01 15.45 13.36
C ARG A 217 -3.23 14.52 13.44
N ALA A 218 -3.13 13.38 14.11
CA ALA A 218 -4.23 12.42 14.19
C ALA A 218 -5.54 13.01 14.74
N ASP A 219 -5.48 13.99 15.65
CA ASP A 219 -6.67 14.68 16.17
C ASP A 219 -7.42 15.51 15.12
N GLU A 220 -6.72 16.01 14.10
CA GLU A 220 -7.36 16.67 12.95
C GLU A 220 -8.18 15.66 12.14
N VAL A 221 -7.59 14.49 11.85
CA VAL A 221 -8.28 13.40 11.16
C VAL A 221 -9.47 12.89 11.97
N ARG A 222 -9.34 12.81 13.30
CA ARG A 222 -10.44 12.44 14.20
C ARG A 222 -11.63 13.40 14.13
N ARG A 223 -11.39 14.71 14.06
CA ARG A 223 -12.47 15.71 13.91
C ARG A 223 -13.20 15.56 12.58
N ILE A 224 -12.45 15.32 11.49
CA ILE A 224 -13.04 15.04 10.18
C ILE A 224 -13.86 13.75 10.27
N ALA A 225 -13.31 12.67 10.82
CA ALA A 225 -14.00 11.39 10.97
C ALA A 225 -15.35 11.51 11.69
N HIS A 226 -15.42 12.30 12.76
CA HIS A 226 -16.65 12.53 13.50
C HIS A 226 -17.77 13.12 12.61
N GLU A 227 -17.44 14.11 11.77
CA GLU A 227 -18.40 14.75 10.84
C GLU A 227 -18.98 13.78 9.82
N TYR A 228 -18.18 12.81 9.34
CA TYR A 228 -18.58 11.87 8.30
C TYR A 228 -19.00 10.49 8.82
N SER A 229 -19.00 10.26 10.13
CA SER A 229 -19.32 8.95 10.73
C SER A 229 -20.73 8.44 10.39
N SER A 230 -21.67 9.35 10.16
CA SER A 230 -23.09 9.07 9.89
C SER A 230 -23.40 8.73 8.42
N VAL A 231 -22.47 8.96 7.48
CA VAL A 231 -22.74 8.68 6.07
C VAL A 231 -22.71 7.17 5.78
N SER A 232 -23.29 6.77 4.65
CA SER A 232 -23.37 5.36 4.25
C SER A 232 -22.46 4.99 3.08
N ASN A 233 -22.00 5.99 2.32
CA ASN A 233 -21.19 5.79 1.13
C ASN A 233 -19.99 6.74 1.13
N PHE A 234 -18.89 6.32 0.50
CA PHE A 234 -17.71 7.14 0.24
C PHE A 234 -17.13 6.80 -1.13
N LEU A 235 -16.59 7.81 -1.80
CA LEU A 235 -15.77 7.63 -3.00
C LEU A 235 -14.32 8.03 -2.71
N TYR A 236 -13.36 7.21 -3.11
CA TYR A 236 -11.92 7.47 -2.96
C TYR A 236 -11.30 7.59 -4.34
N LEU A 237 -10.65 8.71 -4.60
CA LEU A 237 -10.09 9.04 -5.91
C LEU A 237 -8.60 9.32 -5.82
N GLY A 238 -7.85 8.64 -6.69
CA GLY A 238 -6.42 8.82 -6.86
C GLY A 238 -6.03 8.65 -8.32
N ARG A 239 -4.79 8.99 -8.66
CA ARG A 239 -4.29 8.86 -10.03
C ARG A 239 -2.82 8.47 -10.05
N GLY A 240 -2.41 7.72 -11.07
CA GLY A 240 -1.06 7.16 -11.15
C GLY A 240 -0.74 6.31 -9.93
N PHE A 241 0.42 6.53 -9.32
CA PHE A 241 0.85 5.87 -8.09
C PHE A 241 -0.19 5.91 -6.95
N ASN A 242 -1.04 6.95 -6.91
CA ASN A 242 -2.02 7.13 -5.84
C ASN A 242 -3.37 6.45 -6.11
N PHE A 243 -3.64 5.92 -7.31
CA PHE A 243 -4.87 5.16 -7.56
C PHE A 243 -4.97 3.91 -6.66
N PRO A 244 -3.93 3.07 -6.54
CA PRO A 244 -3.95 1.96 -5.61
C PRO A 244 -4.10 2.36 -4.14
N ALA A 245 -3.56 3.52 -3.74
CA ALA A 245 -3.77 4.04 -2.38
C ALA A 245 -5.23 4.42 -2.13
N ALA A 246 -5.95 4.93 -3.14
CA ALA A 246 -7.38 5.19 -3.06
C ALA A 246 -8.20 3.90 -2.89
N LEU A 247 -7.85 2.84 -3.65
CA LEU A 247 -8.44 1.51 -3.46
C LEU A 247 -8.21 0.96 -2.04
N GLU A 248 -6.99 1.11 -1.51
CA GLU A 248 -6.66 0.67 -0.16
C GLU A 248 -7.43 1.45 0.91
N GLY A 249 -7.51 2.78 0.79
CA GLY A 249 -8.31 3.60 1.71
C GLY A 249 -9.79 3.20 1.72
N ALA A 250 -10.35 2.93 0.54
CA ALA A 250 -11.72 2.45 0.41
C ALA A 250 -11.90 1.05 1.05
N LEU A 251 -10.95 0.14 0.84
CA LEU A 251 -10.98 -1.18 1.46
C LEU A 251 -10.92 -1.09 2.99
N LYS A 252 -10.02 -0.27 3.56
CA LYS A 252 -9.97 -0.06 5.02
C LYS A 252 -11.31 0.42 5.55
N LEU A 253 -11.88 1.48 4.97
CA LEU A 253 -13.15 1.99 5.47
C LEU A 253 -14.26 0.94 5.39
N LYS A 254 -14.32 0.18 4.29
CA LYS A 254 -15.28 -0.92 4.09
C LYS A 254 -15.14 -2.01 5.14
N GLU A 255 -13.91 -2.47 5.40
CA GLU A 255 -13.63 -3.60 6.31
C GLU A 255 -14.06 -3.31 7.75
N ILE A 256 -13.76 -2.14 8.28
CA ILE A 256 -13.90 -1.86 9.72
C ILE A 256 -15.09 -0.98 10.10
N SER A 257 -15.63 -0.18 9.17
CA SER A 257 -16.77 0.71 9.46
C SER A 257 -18.09 0.24 8.83
N TYR A 258 -18.00 -0.69 7.88
CA TYR A 258 -19.12 -1.19 7.07
C TYR A 258 -19.81 -0.14 6.19
N ILE A 259 -19.17 1.02 5.99
CA ILE A 259 -19.56 1.99 4.98
C ILE A 259 -19.25 1.43 3.60
N HIS A 260 -20.13 1.67 2.64
CA HIS A 260 -19.85 1.34 1.26
C HIS A 260 -18.83 2.33 0.69
N ALA A 261 -17.56 1.93 0.67
CA ALA A 261 -16.49 2.72 0.11
C ALA A 261 -15.94 2.10 -1.17
N GLU A 262 -15.79 2.92 -2.20
CA GLU A 262 -15.27 2.51 -3.50
C GLU A 262 -14.11 3.39 -3.95
N GLY A 263 -13.07 2.76 -4.51
CA GLY A 263 -11.90 3.46 -5.04
C GLY A 263 -11.91 3.47 -6.56
N TYR A 264 -11.65 4.63 -7.17
CA TYR A 264 -11.62 4.81 -8.62
C TYR A 264 -10.43 5.65 -9.08
N PRO A 265 -9.94 5.46 -10.32
CA PRO A 265 -9.05 6.43 -10.93
C PRO A 265 -9.81 7.76 -11.09
N ALA A 266 -9.24 8.86 -10.61
CA ALA A 266 -9.89 10.17 -10.65
C ALA A 266 -10.32 10.59 -12.08
N ALA A 267 -9.55 10.18 -13.09
CA ALA A 267 -9.84 10.48 -14.49
C ALA A 267 -11.07 9.73 -15.04
N GLU A 268 -11.45 8.59 -14.46
CA GLU A 268 -12.59 7.78 -14.91
C GLU A 268 -13.93 8.26 -14.35
N MET A 269 -13.93 9.30 -13.50
CA MET A 269 -15.12 9.78 -12.81
C MET A 269 -16.26 10.12 -13.80
N LYS A 270 -15.96 10.76 -14.93
CA LYS A 270 -16.97 11.13 -15.95
C LYS A 270 -17.55 9.95 -16.72
N HIS A 271 -16.94 8.78 -16.64
CA HIS A 271 -17.35 7.60 -17.39
C HIS A 271 -18.40 6.74 -16.63
N GLY A 272 -19.05 7.33 -15.62
CA GLY A 272 -20.13 6.69 -14.86
C GLY A 272 -20.18 7.13 -13.39
N PRO A 273 -19.07 6.99 -12.61
CA PRO A 273 -19.08 7.21 -11.17
C PRO A 273 -19.55 8.60 -10.72
N ILE A 274 -19.38 9.63 -11.55
CA ILE A 274 -19.84 11.00 -11.26
C ILE A 274 -21.35 11.10 -11.01
N ALA A 275 -22.15 10.14 -11.49
CA ALA A 275 -23.59 10.09 -11.28
C ALA A 275 -23.97 9.82 -9.82
N LEU A 276 -23.04 9.32 -9.01
CA LEU A 276 -23.23 9.04 -7.58
C LEU A 276 -22.98 10.27 -6.68
N ILE A 277 -22.48 11.37 -7.23
CA ILE A 277 -22.09 12.55 -6.45
C ILE A 277 -23.32 13.37 -6.04
N ASP A 278 -23.50 13.54 -4.74
CA ASP A 278 -24.45 14.43 -4.10
C ASP A 278 -23.90 14.91 -2.73
N ASP A 279 -24.71 15.66 -1.97
CA ASP A 279 -24.36 16.16 -0.63
C ASP A 279 -24.05 15.04 0.40
N ASN A 280 -24.55 13.82 0.17
CA ASN A 280 -24.43 12.66 1.05
C ASN A 280 -23.29 11.71 0.64
N MET A 281 -22.57 12.02 -0.44
CA MET A 281 -21.42 11.26 -0.94
C MET A 281 -20.11 12.03 -0.71
N PRO A 282 -19.43 11.84 0.44
CA PRO A 282 -18.10 12.37 0.62
C PRO A 282 -17.12 11.74 -0.36
N VAL A 283 -16.25 12.57 -0.92
CA VAL A 283 -15.23 12.17 -1.87
C VAL A 283 -13.86 12.51 -1.32
N ILE A 284 -13.02 11.49 -1.13
CA ILE A 284 -11.62 11.64 -0.76
C ILE A 284 -10.79 11.75 -2.03
N PHE A 285 -9.97 12.78 -2.13
CA PHE A 285 -8.98 12.93 -3.20
C PHE A 285 -7.57 12.83 -2.65
N ILE A 286 -6.72 12.01 -3.26
CA ILE A 286 -5.27 12.05 -3.04
C ILE A 286 -4.67 12.96 -4.11
N ALA A 287 -4.25 14.16 -3.69
CA ALA A 287 -3.92 15.28 -4.57
C ALA A 287 -2.58 15.94 -4.19
N PRO A 288 -1.44 15.23 -4.29
CA PRO A 288 -0.12 15.86 -4.17
C PRO A 288 0.15 16.82 -5.33
N LYS A 289 1.06 17.78 -5.14
CA LYS A 289 1.55 18.68 -6.21
C LYS A 289 2.58 17.97 -7.09
N ASP A 290 2.08 17.10 -7.96
CA ASP A 290 2.85 16.44 -9.01
C ASP A 290 2.46 16.94 -10.42
N GLU A 291 2.95 16.27 -11.46
CA GLU A 291 2.71 16.61 -12.87
C GLU A 291 1.24 16.52 -13.31
N ILE A 292 0.38 15.85 -12.56
CA ILE A 292 -1.05 15.66 -12.87
C ILE A 292 -1.98 16.45 -11.94
N TYR A 293 -1.43 17.25 -11.03
CA TYR A 293 -2.16 18.04 -10.04
C TYR A 293 -3.30 18.88 -10.63
N GLU A 294 -3.04 19.64 -11.70
CA GLU A 294 -4.07 20.45 -12.38
C GLU A 294 -5.28 19.62 -12.86
N LYS A 295 -5.04 18.38 -13.30
CA LYS A 295 -6.11 17.48 -13.71
C LYS A 295 -6.93 17.02 -12.50
N VAL A 296 -6.27 16.74 -11.38
CA VAL A 296 -6.94 16.38 -10.12
C VAL A 296 -7.77 17.55 -9.59
N LEU A 297 -7.27 18.79 -9.65
CA LEU A 297 -8.03 20.00 -9.30
C LEU A 297 -9.30 20.14 -10.15
N SER A 298 -9.20 19.89 -11.46
CA SER A 298 -10.38 19.89 -12.34
C SER A 298 -11.40 18.83 -11.91
N ASN A 299 -10.97 17.63 -11.49
CA ASN A 299 -11.89 16.61 -10.98
C ASN A 299 -12.52 17.03 -9.64
N ILE A 300 -11.78 17.69 -8.75
CA ILE A 300 -12.33 18.24 -7.50
C ILE A 300 -13.43 19.26 -7.79
N GLN A 301 -13.20 20.18 -8.72
CA GLN A 301 -14.20 21.19 -9.12
C GLN A 301 -15.47 20.54 -9.69
N GLU A 302 -15.34 19.44 -10.43
CA GLU A 302 -16.48 18.69 -10.97
C GLU A 302 -17.35 18.05 -9.88
N VAL A 303 -16.73 17.55 -8.80
CA VAL A 303 -17.43 17.04 -7.62
C VAL A 303 -18.14 18.18 -6.90
N LYS A 304 -17.44 19.31 -6.67
CA LYS A 304 -18.01 20.49 -6.00
C LYS A 304 -19.18 21.10 -6.77
N ALA A 305 -19.13 21.10 -8.10
CA ALA A 305 -20.22 21.57 -8.96
C ALA A 305 -21.50 20.73 -8.84
N ARG A 306 -21.43 19.56 -8.20
CA ARG A 306 -22.55 18.64 -7.91
C ARG A 306 -22.81 18.51 -6.41
N SER A 307 -22.34 19.49 -5.63
CA SER A 307 -22.48 19.57 -4.18
C SER A 307 -21.77 18.46 -3.39
N GLY A 308 -20.91 17.66 -4.03
CA GLY A 308 -20.11 16.66 -3.34
C GLY A 308 -19.17 17.29 -2.30
N ARG A 309 -19.07 16.66 -1.13
CA ARG A 309 -18.16 17.09 -0.05
C ARG A 309 -16.78 16.52 -0.25
N VAL A 310 -15.77 17.38 -0.38
CA VAL A 310 -14.40 16.97 -0.73
C VAL A 310 -13.49 16.97 0.48
N ILE A 311 -12.85 15.83 0.76
CA ILE A 311 -11.74 15.70 1.71
C ILE A 311 -10.46 15.47 0.89
N ALA A 312 -9.55 16.43 0.88
CA ALA A 312 -8.31 16.33 0.13
C ALA A 312 -7.16 15.86 1.02
N ILE A 313 -6.39 14.88 0.58
CA ILE A 313 -5.05 14.57 1.10
C ILE A 313 -4.07 15.29 0.18
N ALA A 314 -3.35 16.27 0.70
CA ALA A 314 -2.55 17.19 -0.11
C ALA A 314 -1.25 17.58 0.58
N ASP A 315 -0.31 18.12 -0.18
CA ASP A 315 0.96 18.60 0.36
C ASP A 315 0.74 19.74 1.37
N GLU A 316 1.60 19.82 2.39
CA GLU A 316 1.48 20.80 3.48
C GLU A 316 1.49 22.26 3.04
N GLU A 317 2.22 22.58 1.96
CA GLU A 317 2.39 23.93 1.43
C GLU A 317 1.26 24.36 0.46
N ASP A 318 0.29 23.49 0.18
CA ASP A 318 -0.69 23.74 -0.87
C ASP A 318 -1.88 24.60 -0.43
N GLU A 319 -1.74 25.92 -0.41
CA GLU A 319 -2.85 26.80 0.00
C GLU A 319 -4.03 26.83 -0.99
N TYR A 320 -3.83 26.49 -2.26
CA TYR A 320 -4.91 26.57 -3.25
C TYR A 320 -5.99 25.53 -2.99
N ILE A 321 -5.63 24.29 -2.65
CA ILE A 321 -6.61 23.23 -2.43
C ILE A 321 -7.54 23.51 -1.25
N SER A 322 -7.08 24.27 -0.25
CA SER A 322 -7.89 24.75 0.88
C SER A 322 -9.05 25.65 0.44
N SER A 323 -8.93 26.31 -0.71
CA SER A 323 -9.99 27.18 -1.24
C SER A 323 -11.14 26.41 -1.93
N ILE A 324 -10.93 25.14 -2.27
CA ILE A 324 -11.90 24.32 -3.02
C ILE A 324 -12.39 23.08 -2.27
N ALA A 325 -11.57 22.51 -1.37
CA ALA A 325 -11.93 21.35 -0.56
C ALA A 325 -12.73 21.74 0.70
N ASN A 326 -13.55 20.83 1.21
CA ASN A 326 -14.23 21.02 2.50
C ASN A 326 -13.27 20.81 3.67
N HIS A 327 -12.40 19.80 3.56
CA HIS A 327 -11.31 19.55 4.49
C HIS A 327 -10.03 19.22 3.74
N VAL A 328 -8.88 19.55 4.32
CA VAL A 328 -7.58 19.18 3.78
C VAL A 328 -6.77 18.50 4.88
N ILE A 329 -6.40 17.25 4.66
CA ILE A 329 -5.45 16.52 5.49
C ILE A 329 -4.08 16.68 4.85
N ARG A 330 -3.20 17.44 5.50
CA ARG A 330 -1.87 17.73 4.95
C ARG A 330 -0.90 16.59 5.21
N ILE A 331 -0.11 16.25 4.20
CA ILE A 331 1.03 15.34 4.30
C ILE A 331 2.32 16.06 3.86
N PRO A 332 3.50 15.69 4.41
CA PRO A 332 4.76 16.22 3.93
C PRO A 332 5.04 15.85 2.47
N ARG A 333 5.72 16.72 1.74
CA ARG A 333 6.08 16.48 0.33
C ARG A 333 7.15 15.37 0.23
N THR A 334 7.07 14.55 -0.82
CA THR A 334 8.10 13.58 -1.20
C THR A 334 8.05 13.30 -2.71
N LEU A 335 8.84 12.35 -3.21
CA LEU A 335 8.77 11.91 -4.60
C LEU A 335 7.38 11.34 -4.92
N PRO A 336 6.78 11.61 -6.09
CA PRO A 336 5.43 11.16 -6.44
C PRO A 336 5.20 9.65 -6.25
N MET A 337 6.22 8.84 -6.50
CA MET A 337 6.15 7.39 -6.34
C MET A 337 6.15 6.91 -4.88
N LEU A 338 6.55 7.76 -3.94
CA LEU A 338 6.55 7.48 -2.49
C LEU A 338 5.31 8.05 -1.79
N THR A 339 4.58 8.97 -2.44
CA THR A 339 3.33 9.55 -1.91
C THR A 339 2.31 8.51 -1.45
N PRO A 340 2.10 7.36 -2.12
CA PRO A 340 1.14 6.34 -1.66
C PRO A 340 1.38 5.86 -0.23
N ILE A 341 2.65 5.83 0.20
CA ILE A 341 3.04 5.46 1.56
C ILE A 341 2.47 6.48 2.55
N LEU A 342 2.75 7.76 2.31
CA LEU A 342 2.31 8.85 3.19
C LEU A 342 0.78 9.04 3.16
N ALA A 343 0.16 8.94 1.98
CA ALA A 343 -1.28 9.07 1.81
C ALA A 343 -2.05 7.94 2.50
N SER A 344 -1.48 6.73 2.63
CA SER A 344 -2.14 5.61 3.32
C SER A 344 -2.36 5.85 4.82
N ILE A 345 -1.49 6.61 5.48
CA ILE A 345 -1.55 6.87 6.93
C ILE A 345 -2.83 7.63 7.33
N PRO A 346 -3.16 8.80 6.75
CA PRO A 346 -4.41 9.48 7.09
C PRO A 346 -5.65 8.70 6.64
N LEU A 347 -5.58 7.90 5.56
CA LEU A 347 -6.68 7.04 5.13
C LEU A 347 -7.00 5.96 6.17
N GLN A 348 -5.96 5.33 6.74
CA GLN A 348 -6.08 4.36 7.82
C GLN A 348 -6.66 5.01 9.09
N LEU A 349 -6.14 6.18 9.49
CA LEU A 349 -6.65 6.93 10.65
C LEU A 349 -8.12 7.33 10.47
N LEU A 350 -8.50 7.79 9.28
CA LEU A 350 -9.87 8.17 8.98
C LEU A 350 -10.81 6.97 9.09
N ALA A 351 -10.42 5.83 8.50
CA ALA A 351 -11.19 4.59 8.63
C ALA A 351 -11.33 4.15 10.09
N TYR A 352 -10.24 4.19 10.86
CA TYR A 352 -10.23 3.85 12.28
C TYR A 352 -11.20 4.72 13.08
N TYR A 353 -11.06 6.04 12.99
CA TYR A 353 -11.88 6.95 13.79
C TYR A 353 -13.36 6.91 13.38
N ILE A 354 -13.68 6.75 12.09
CA ILE A 354 -15.08 6.57 11.65
C ILE A 354 -15.65 5.27 12.22
N ALA A 355 -14.91 4.17 12.20
CA ALA A 355 -15.36 2.89 12.72
C ALA A 355 -15.61 2.94 14.24
N VAL A 356 -14.70 3.57 15.00
CA VAL A 356 -14.86 3.77 16.44
C VAL A 356 -16.09 4.62 16.75
N GLU A 357 -16.32 5.72 16.03
CA GLU A 357 -17.49 6.58 16.22
C GLU A 357 -18.81 5.85 15.94
N ARG A 358 -18.78 4.89 14.99
CA ARG A 358 -19.92 4.01 14.68
C ARG A 358 -20.07 2.83 15.66
N GLY A 359 -19.23 2.74 16.70
CA GLY A 359 -19.25 1.66 17.68
C GLY A 359 -18.84 0.29 17.09
N CYS A 360 -18.08 0.27 16.00
CA CYS A 360 -17.62 -0.96 15.36
C CYS A 360 -16.39 -1.54 16.09
N ASN A 361 -16.25 -2.87 16.08
CA ASN A 361 -15.04 -3.53 16.58
C ASN A 361 -13.96 -3.53 15.48
N VAL A 362 -12.98 -2.63 15.61
CA VAL A 362 -11.91 -2.43 14.62
C VAL A 362 -10.85 -3.54 14.61
N ASP A 363 -10.61 -4.20 15.75
CA ASP A 363 -9.65 -5.31 15.83
C ASP A 363 -10.24 -6.61 15.29
N MET A 364 -11.57 -6.78 15.40
CA MET A 364 -12.33 -7.94 14.96
C MET A 364 -13.59 -7.54 14.18
N PRO A 365 -13.46 -7.05 12.93
CA PRO A 365 -14.59 -6.77 12.07
C PRO A 365 -15.39 -8.04 11.76
N ARG A 366 -16.70 -7.90 11.68
CA ARG A 366 -17.62 -9.04 11.44
C ARG A 366 -17.31 -9.73 10.12
N ASN A 367 -17.49 -11.05 10.08
CA ASN A 367 -17.34 -11.90 8.90
C ASN A 367 -15.92 -11.99 8.30
N LEU A 368 -14.91 -11.43 8.97
CA LEU A 368 -13.53 -11.45 8.51
C LEU A 368 -12.62 -12.15 9.51
N ALA A 369 -11.60 -12.81 8.99
CA ALA A 369 -10.47 -13.32 9.75
C ALA A 369 -9.18 -12.68 9.22
N LYS A 370 -8.14 -12.61 10.07
CA LYS A 370 -6.85 -11.98 9.71
C LYS A 370 -6.21 -12.59 8.48
N SER A 371 -6.30 -13.91 8.32
CA SER A 371 -5.73 -14.64 7.19
C SER A 371 -6.71 -15.68 6.65
N VAL A 372 -6.83 -15.72 5.32
CA VAL A 372 -7.62 -16.73 4.60
C VAL A 372 -6.69 -17.91 4.29
N THR A 373 -6.65 -18.88 5.19
CA THR A 373 -5.75 -20.05 5.13
C THR A 373 -6.44 -21.32 4.64
N VAL A 374 -7.75 -21.25 4.42
CA VAL A 374 -8.60 -22.34 3.92
C VAL A 374 -9.55 -21.78 2.86
N GLU A 375 -9.97 -22.62 1.92
CA GLU A 375 -11.00 -22.30 0.92
C GLU A 375 -12.41 -22.27 1.52
#